data_AF-A0A314YJN6-F1
#
_entry.id   AF-A0A314YJN6-F1
#
_cell.length_a   1.000
_cell.length_b   1.000
_cell.length_c   1.000
_cell.angle_alpha   90.00
_cell.angle_beta   90.00
_cell.angle_gamma   90.00
#
_symmetry.space_group_name_H-M   'P 1'
#
loop_
_entity.id
_entity.type
_entity.pdbx_description
1 polymer ?
#
loop_
_entity_poly.entity_id
_entity_poly.type
_entity_poly.pdbx_seq_one_letter_code
_entity_poly.pdbx_strand_id
1 'polypeptide(L)'
;MTAAQEGDIDGFYALVQEDSYILERIDQVPFVHTPLHVAASAGHTRFALEMMRLKPQFARKQNKEGFSALHLALKHGKTQTVLSVLSAYRDIVRVKGREGTLLHL
;
A
#
# COMPACT_ATOMS: atom_id res chain seq x y z
N MET A 1 -11.09 2.07 -7.57
CA MET A 1 -9.72 2.36 -8.07
C MET A 1 -9.52 3.85 -8.34
N THR A 2 -10.53 4.58 -8.81
CA THR A 2 -10.52 6.04 -9.03
C THR A 2 -9.94 6.84 -7.85
N ALA A 3 -10.44 6.60 -6.64
CA ALA A 3 -9.94 7.28 -5.44
C ALA A 3 -8.41 7.15 -5.25
N ALA A 4 -7.83 5.98 -5.53
CA ALA A 4 -6.38 5.77 -5.44
C ALA A 4 -5.60 6.44 -6.59
N GLN A 5 -6.22 6.55 -7.76
CA GLN A 5 -5.65 7.20 -8.95
C GLN A 5 -5.63 8.73 -8.82
N GLU A 6 -6.54 9.29 -8.03
CA GLU A 6 -6.64 10.73 -7.77
C GLU A 6 -6.01 11.12 -6.42
N GLY A 7 -5.73 10.13 -5.56
CA GLY A 7 -5.27 10.35 -4.19
C GLY A 7 -6.38 10.85 -3.26
N ASP A 8 -7.64 10.63 -3.62
CA ASP A 8 -8.84 11.02 -2.88
C ASP A 8 -9.09 10.09 -1.69
N ILE A 9 -8.60 10.49 -0.52
CA ILE A 9 -8.75 9.74 0.72
C ILE A 9 -10.20 9.76 1.20
N ASP A 10 -10.91 10.87 1.03
CA ASP A 10 -12.28 11.03 1.52
C ASP A 10 -13.24 10.15 0.69
N GLY A 11 -13.10 10.17 -0.63
CA GLY A 11 -13.83 9.27 -1.52
C GLY A 11 -13.50 7.79 -1.27
N PHE A 12 -12.26 7.46 -0.91
CA PHE A 12 -11.94 6.11 -0.46
C PHE A 12 -12.68 5.73 0.83
N TYR A 13 -12.73 6.62 1.82
CA TYR A 13 -13.46 6.36 3.05
C TYR A 13 -14.97 6.26 2.84
N ALA A 14 -15.56 7.00 1.90
CA ALA A 14 -16.95 6.84 1.52
C ALA A 14 -17.22 5.41 0.99
N LEU A 15 -16.34 4.88 0.13
CA LEU A 15 -16.43 3.49 -0.35
C LEU A 15 -16.29 2.46 0.78
N VAL A 16 -15.44 2.72 1.79
CA VAL A 16 -15.31 1.83 2.96
C VAL A 16 -16.55 1.86 3.84
N GLN A 17 -17.25 3.01 3.95
CA GLN A 17 -18.52 3.09 4.66
C GLN A 17 -19.63 2.30 3.95
N GLU A 18 -19.66 2.33 2.62
CA GLU A 18 -20.58 1.52 1.82
C GLU A 18 -20.25 0.03 1.90
N ASP A 19 -18.96 -0.32 1.93
CA ASP A 19 -18.50 -1.70 1.93
C ASP A 19 -17.24 -1.90 2.79
N SER A 20 -17.45 -2.28 4.05
CA SER A 20 -16.39 -2.47 5.04
C SER A 20 -15.45 -3.65 4.75
N TYR A 21 -15.82 -4.56 3.84
CA TYR A 21 -15.03 -5.73 3.47
C TYR A 21 -14.27 -5.55 2.15
N ILE A 22 -14.29 -4.35 1.54
CA ILE A 22 -13.63 -4.09 0.25
C ILE A 22 -12.14 -4.41 0.26
N LEU A 23 -11.42 -4.06 1.33
CA LEU A 23 -9.99 -4.34 1.45
C LEU A 23 -9.71 -5.83 1.70
N GLU A 24 -10.57 -6.51 2.45
CA GLU A 24 -10.42 -7.93 2.77
C GLU A 24 -10.57 -8.80 1.53
N ARG A 25 -11.56 -8.51 0.68
CA ARG A 25 -11.77 -9.25 -0.58
C ARG A 25 -10.59 -9.09 -1.53
N ILE A 26 -10.02 -7.88 -1.63
CA ILE A 26 -8.78 -7.67 -2.39
C ILE A 26 -7.63 -8.46 -1.76
N ASP A 27 -7.59 -8.55 -0.44
CA ASP A 27 -6.54 -9.26 0.28
C ASP A 27 -6.58 -10.79 0.09
N GLN A 28 -7.73 -11.36 -0.23
CA GLN A 28 -7.85 -12.80 -0.48
C GLN A 28 -7.31 -13.22 -1.86
N VAL A 29 -7.13 -12.28 -2.80
CA VAL A 29 -6.60 -12.59 -4.14
C VAL A 29 -5.07 -12.63 -4.12
N PRO A 30 -4.39 -13.76 -4.38
CA PRO A 30 -2.93 -13.88 -4.21
C PRO A 30 -2.12 -12.85 -5.02
N PHE A 31 -2.45 -12.71 -6.31
CA PHE A 31 -1.83 -11.76 -7.23
C PHE A 31 -2.86 -10.76 -7.73
N VAL A 32 -2.81 -9.54 -7.20
CA VAL A 32 -3.82 -8.52 -7.47
C VAL A 32 -3.19 -7.14 -7.54
N HIS A 33 -3.66 -6.36 -8.50
CA HIS A 33 -3.31 -4.95 -8.56
C HIS A 33 -4.16 -4.20 -7.52
N THR A 34 -3.53 -3.78 -6.42
CA THR A 34 -4.21 -3.15 -5.28
C THR A 34 -4.29 -1.63 -5.43
N PRO A 35 -5.18 -0.95 -4.68
CA PRO A 35 -5.19 0.51 -4.58
C PRO A 35 -3.82 1.11 -4.22
N LEU A 36 -3.01 0.39 -3.43
CA LEU A 36 -1.65 0.83 -3.09
C LEU A 36 -0.72 0.86 -4.32
N HIS A 37 -0.86 -0.08 -5.26
CA HIS A 37 -0.10 -0.04 -6.51
C HIS A 37 -0.41 1.21 -7.33
N VAL A 38 -1.71 1.51 -7.47
CA VAL A 38 -2.21 2.67 -8.22
C VAL A 38 -1.66 3.95 -7.59
N ALA A 39 -1.91 4.17 -6.30
CA ALA A 39 -1.46 5.36 -5.58
C ALA A 39 0.07 5.53 -5.60
N ALA A 40 0.83 4.43 -5.43
CA ALA A 40 2.28 4.47 -5.44
C ALA A 40 2.84 4.80 -6.83
N SER A 41 2.27 4.23 -7.90
CA SER A 41 2.66 4.51 -9.29
C SER A 41 2.33 5.95 -9.71
N ALA A 42 1.24 6.51 -9.21
CA ALA A 42 0.81 7.87 -9.47
C ALA A 42 1.57 8.92 -8.62
N GLY A 43 2.13 8.51 -7.48
CA GLY A 43 2.85 9.38 -6.56
C GLY A 43 1.99 9.99 -5.45
N HIS A 44 0.79 9.43 -5.21
CA HIS A 44 -0.12 9.85 -4.15
C HIS A 44 0.35 9.34 -2.79
N THR A 45 1.43 9.95 -2.29
CA THR A 45 2.14 9.52 -1.08
C THR A 45 1.23 9.40 0.13
N ARG A 46 0.37 10.40 0.40
CA ARG A 46 -0.55 10.37 1.55
C ARG A 46 -1.54 9.20 1.45
N PHE A 47 -2.14 8.99 0.28
CA PHE A 47 -3.03 7.87 0.03
C PHE A 47 -2.32 6.53 0.20
N ALA A 48 -1.10 6.40 -0.33
CA ALA A 48 -0.29 5.19 -0.21
C ALA A 48 0.03 4.85 1.25
N LEU A 49 0.43 5.84 2.05
CA LEU A 49 0.69 5.67 3.49
C LEU A 49 -0.58 5.28 4.25
N GLU A 50 -1.70 5.92 3.92
CA GLU A 50 -3.00 5.63 4.51
C GLU A 50 -3.44 4.19 4.22
N MET A 51 -3.25 3.74 2.99
CA MET A 51 -3.54 2.36 2.60
C MET A 51 -2.62 1.37 3.32
N MET A 52 -1.34 1.68 3.50
CA MET A 52 -0.42 0.86 4.30
C MET A 52 -0.80 0.81 5.77
N ARG A 53 -1.36 1.89 6.32
CA ARG A 53 -1.88 1.93 7.70
C ARG A 53 -3.07 1.02 7.89
N LEU A 54 -4.02 1.04 6.95
CA LEU A 54 -5.25 0.25 7.00
C LEU A 54 -5.03 -1.22 6.66
N LYS A 55 -4.15 -1.51 5.70
CA LYS A 55 -3.92 -2.87 5.19
C LYS A 55 -2.42 -3.11 4.87
N PRO A 56 -1.56 -3.25 5.90
CA PRO A 56 -0.10 -3.39 5.73
C PRO A 56 0.33 -4.50 4.78
N GLN A 57 -0.45 -5.58 4.67
CA GLN A 57 -0.15 -6.69 3.77
C GLN A 57 -0.18 -6.32 2.28
N PHE A 58 -0.90 -5.27 1.88
CA PHE A 58 -0.87 -4.77 0.49
C PHE A 58 0.51 -4.33 0.06
N ALA A 59 1.35 -3.97 1.02
CA ALA A 59 2.70 -3.53 0.82
C ALA A 59 3.59 -4.70 0.35
N ARG A 60 3.27 -5.96 0.69
CA ARG A 60 3.99 -7.16 0.20
C ARG A 60 3.34 -7.81 -1.01
N LYS A 61 2.11 -7.43 -1.35
CA LYS A 61 1.41 -8.00 -2.49
C LYS A 61 2.08 -7.66 -3.81
N GLN A 62 2.10 -8.65 -4.69
CA GLN A 62 2.48 -8.49 -6.08
C GLN A 62 1.23 -8.47 -6.95
N ASN A 63 1.23 -7.63 -8.00
CA ASN A 63 0.25 -7.72 -9.06
C ASN A 63 0.54 -8.93 -9.98
N LYS A 64 -0.27 -9.12 -11.02
CA LYS A 64 -0.12 -10.22 -11.98
C LYS A 64 1.18 -10.18 -12.80
N GLU A 65 1.87 -9.03 -12.81
CA GLU A 65 3.18 -8.85 -13.45
C GLU A 65 4.35 -9.10 -12.47
N GLY A 66 4.06 -9.46 -11.22
CA GLY A 66 5.09 -9.67 -10.19
C GLY A 66 5.60 -8.39 -9.52
N PHE A 67 5.02 -7.22 -9.83
CA PHE A 67 5.43 -5.96 -9.22
C PHE A 67 4.68 -5.69 -7.92
N SER A 68 5.40 -5.19 -6.91
CA SER A 68 4.80 -4.57 -5.74
C SER A 68 4.55 -3.08 -5.96
N ALA A 69 3.81 -2.43 -5.05
CA ALA A 69 3.60 -0.99 -5.12
C ALA A 69 4.90 -0.17 -5.12
N LEU A 70 5.91 -0.61 -4.36
CA LEU A 70 7.22 0.04 -4.33
C LEU A 70 7.96 -0.08 -5.67
N HIS A 71 7.88 -1.24 -6.32
CA HIS A 71 8.44 -1.44 -7.67
C HIS A 71 7.82 -0.45 -8.67
N LEU A 72 6.51 -0.25 -8.63
CA LEU A 72 5.84 0.68 -9.52
C LEU A 72 6.16 2.14 -9.21
N ALA A 73 6.30 2.52 -7.93
CA ALA A 73 6.75 3.86 -7.56
C ALA A 73 8.16 4.16 -8.09
N LEU A 74 9.09 3.19 -7.97
CA LEU A 74 10.44 3.29 -8.53
C LEU A 74 10.41 3.39 -10.06
N LYS A 75 9.66 2.51 -10.74
CA LYS A 75 9.52 2.49 -12.20
C LYS A 75 9.01 3.82 -12.76
N HIS A 76 8.16 4.53 -12.03
CA HIS A 76 7.59 5.83 -12.44
C HIS A 76 8.29 7.05 -11.80
N GLY A 77 9.46 6.87 -11.17
CA GLY A 77 10.25 7.97 -10.62
C GLY A 77 9.60 8.72 -9.46
N LYS A 78 8.72 8.08 -8.68
CA LYS A 78 7.99 8.68 -7.56
C LYS A 78 8.85 8.71 -6.28
N THR A 79 9.99 9.39 -6.33
CA THR A 79 11.03 9.37 -5.28
C THR A 79 10.49 9.69 -3.89
N GLN A 80 9.68 10.74 -3.74
CA GLN A 80 9.09 11.10 -2.45
C GLN A 80 8.22 9.97 -1.88
N THR A 81 7.39 9.37 -2.74
CA THR A 81 6.54 8.24 -2.36
C THR A 81 7.38 7.04 -1.94
N VAL A 82 8.43 6.70 -2.70
CA VAL A 82 9.38 5.62 -2.37
C VAL A 82 9.98 5.83 -0.98
N LEU A 83 10.52 7.02 -0.70
CA LEU A 83 11.17 7.32 0.58
C LEU A 83 10.17 7.24 1.75
N SER A 84 8.99 7.84 1.60
CA SER A 84 7.96 7.83 2.64
C SER A 84 7.44 6.42 2.92
N VAL A 85 7.18 5.64 1.86
CA VAL A 85 6.74 4.24 1.96
C VAL A 85 7.80 3.40 2.66
N LEU A 86 9.09 3.53 2.28
CA LEU A 86 10.20 2.82 2.93
C LEU A 86 10.34 3.17 4.42
N SER A 87 10.16 4.44 4.78
CA SER A 87 10.14 4.87 6.18
C SER A 87 9.02 4.17 6.94
N ALA A 88 7.79 4.19 6.39
CA ALA A 88 6.64 3.57 7.01
C ALA A 88 6.79 2.06 7.19
N TYR A 89 7.39 1.34 6.22
CA TYR A 89 7.70 -0.09 6.40
C TYR A 89 8.63 -0.33 7.60
N ARG A 90 9.69 0.47 7.74
CA ARG A 90 10.64 0.32 8.86
C ARG A 90 9.93 0.51 10.19
N ASP A 91 9.03 1.48 10.28
CA ASP A 91 8.29 1.75 11.51
C ASP A 91 7.28 0.64 11.83
N ILE A 92 6.54 0.14 10.83
CA ILE A 92 5.61 -0.99 10.99
C ILE A 92 6.35 -2.26 11.44
N VAL A 93 7.55 -2.51 10.91
CA VAL A 93 8.36 -3.68 11.30
C VAL A 93 8.95 -3.51 12.72
N ARG A 94 9.30 -2.29 13.14
CA ARG A 94 9.87 -2.01 14.48
C ARG A 94 8.86 -2.11 15.62
N VAL A 95 7.57 -1.92 15.37
CA VAL A 95 6.53 -1.94 16.43
C VAL A 95 6.22 -3.37 16.95
N LYS A 96 6.79 -4.44 16.38
CA LYS A 96 6.61 -5.80 16.88
C LYS A 96 7.67 -6.17 17.93
N GLY A 97 7.47 -5.74 19.17
CA GLY A 97 8.33 -6.04 20.31
C GLY A 97 7.64 -6.80 21.44
N ARG A 98 7.88 -8.12 21.50
CA ARG A 98 8.26 -8.82 22.75
C ARG A 98 9.27 -9.95 22.51
N GLU A 99 9.48 -10.37 21.26
CA GLU A 99 10.62 -11.22 20.85
C GLU A 99 11.21 -10.70 19.52
N GLY A 100 11.69 -9.46 19.55
CA GLY A 100 12.07 -8.68 18.37
C GLY A 100 13.22 -9.26 17.56
N THR A 101 12.95 -10.23 16.68
CA THR A 101 13.82 -10.56 15.55
C THR A 101 12.98 -11.03 14.38
N LEU A 102 13.18 -10.39 13.21
CA LEU A 102 13.47 -11.12 11.98
C LEU A 102 14.06 -10.18 10.91
N LEU A 103 15.36 -10.39 10.68
CA LEU A 103 16.10 -10.09 9.45
C LEU A 103 15.60 -11.00 8.32
N HIS A 104 15.37 -10.46 7.12
CA HIS A 104 16.25 -10.69 5.95
C HIS A 104 15.66 -10.07 4.67
N LEU A 105 16.57 -9.35 4.00
CA LEU A 105 16.63 -8.86 2.61
C LEU A 105 15.56 -7.86 2.15
#